data_AF-A0A178EB34-F1
#
_entry.id   AF-A0A178EB34-F1
#
_cell.length_a   1.000
_cell.length_b   1.000
_cell.length_c   1.000
_cell.angle_alpha   90.00
_cell.angle_beta   90.00
_cell.angle_gamma   90.00
#
_symmetry.space_group_name_H-M   'P 1'
#
loop_
_entity.id
_entity.type
_entity.pdbx_description
1 polymer ?
#
loop_
_entity_poly.entity_id
_entity_poly.type
_entity_poly.pdbx_seq_one_letter_code
_entity_poly.pdbx_strand_id
1 'polypeptide(L)'
;MIIRFLCRKPHPIFLRSAPYHRSISRHSPTMPPPPFSPTQRIHWVLDWDGTITAHDTLDALVTISATSNPGSPVLANWKHVTQAYLDDYAATLKLLIPDSKLPTTIEAERKLLKELENVEQRSLDRVAASGIFAGLTSAQIQSGAQRAISSGDVQLRRGYQDFMAVLRQRQARQVDDAVSILSVNWSRRFISSCLEGFGSPLPETRIFSNELDGIPIGRPSNGHIVAANSAKIISSDDKLQQLRRWRQENEGAGNEVPIVYVGDSGTDIECLLAADLGICVRDEPVGSSQRKLAETLDRLGIKCPRLRDWREGEEGGCVWARDFQEIKEWIEDMKD
;
A
#
# COMPACT_ATOMS: atom_id res chain seq x y z
N MET A 1 -8.06 -6.23 -4.27
CA MET A 1 -7.61 -6.43 -2.87
C MET A 1 -7.33 -7.90 -2.54
N ILE A 2 -8.24 -8.83 -2.82
CA ILE A 2 -8.03 -10.26 -2.54
C ILE A 2 -6.95 -10.91 -3.45
N ILE A 3 -6.61 -10.32 -4.62
CA ILE A 3 -5.48 -10.81 -5.46
C ILE A 3 -4.14 -10.65 -4.73
N ARG A 4 -3.98 -9.58 -3.94
CA ARG A 4 -2.76 -9.34 -3.14
C ARG A 4 -2.53 -10.51 -2.18
N PHE A 5 -3.61 -11.02 -1.58
CA PHE A 5 -3.61 -12.14 -0.64
C PHE A 5 -3.18 -13.49 -1.25
N LEU A 6 -3.64 -13.84 -2.45
CA LEU A 6 -3.50 -15.21 -2.98
C LEU A 6 -2.14 -15.56 -3.60
N CYS A 7 -1.27 -14.58 -3.78
CA CYS A 7 0.01 -14.81 -4.44
C CYS A 7 1.11 -15.36 -3.48
N ARG A 8 0.72 -16.03 -2.38
CA ARG A 8 1.59 -16.57 -1.31
C ARG A 8 2.07 -18.02 -1.52
N LYS A 9 1.76 -18.73 -2.62
CA LYS A 9 2.25 -20.10 -2.85
C LYS A 9 3.39 -20.14 -3.88
N PRO A 10 4.64 -20.47 -3.48
CA PRO A 10 5.75 -20.61 -4.43
C PRO A 10 5.72 -21.97 -5.12
N HIS A 11 5.84 -21.99 -6.45
CA HIS A 11 6.38 -23.12 -7.20
C HIS A 11 7.85 -22.84 -7.52
N PRO A 12 8.80 -23.75 -7.21
CA PRO A 12 10.20 -23.53 -7.51
C PRO A 12 10.50 -23.92 -8.96
N ILE A 13 10.98 -22.98 -9.76
CA ILE A 13 11.70 -23.28 -11.00
C ILE A 13 13.11 -22.74 -10.84
N PHE A 14 14.06 -23.66 -10.66
CA PHE A 14 15.49 -23.38 -10.66
C PHE A 14 15.96 -23.14 -12.10
N LEU A 15 16.53 -21.97 -12.37
CA LEU A 15 17.45 -21.78 -13.49
C LEU A 15 18.73 -21.14 -12.93
N ARG A 16 19.83 -21.89 -13.04
CA ARG A 16 21.18 -21.45 -12.68
C ARG A 16 21.70 -20.50 -13.76
N SER A 17 22.27 -19.37 -13.36
CA SER A 17 23.15 -18.55 -14.20
C SER A 17 24.49 -18.30 -13.48
N ALA A 18 25.56 -18.37 -14.26
CA ALA A 18 26.98 -18.36 -13.86
C ALA A 18 27.47 -16.98 -13.33
N PRO A 19 28.58 -16.94 -12.56
CA PRO A 19 29.03 -15.71 -11.91
C PRO A 19 29.83 -14.83 -12.87
N TYR A 20 29.48 -13.54 -12.91
CA TYR A 20 30.27 -12.50 -13.55
C TYR A 20 31.10 -11.78 -12.47
N HIS A 21 32.41 -12.01 -12.44
CA HIS A 21 33.33 -11.27 -11.59
C HIS A 21 33.67 -9.92 -12.24
N ARG A 22 33.29 -8.82 -11.57
CA ARG A 22 33.95 -7.52 -11.74
C ARG A 22 34.49 -7.03 -10.40
N SER A 23 35.74 -6.60 -10.45
CA SER A 23 36.47 -5.95 -9.36
C SER A 23 35.74 -4.68 -8.91
N ILE A 24 35.42 -4.60 -7.60
CA ILE A 24 34.76 -3.44 -6.98
C ILE A 24 35.84 -2.59 -6.30
N SER A 25 36.05 -1.39 -6.83
CA SER A 25 36.74 -0.30 -6.14
C SER A 25 35.93 0.10 -4.90
N ARG A 26 36.57 0.17 -3.73
CA ARG A 26 35.96 0.50 -2.43
C ARG A 26 35.74 2.00 -2.28
N HIS A 27 34.89 2.60 -3.10
CA HIS A 27 34.29 3.91 -2.82
C HIS A 27 32.78 3.69 -2.83
N SER A 28 32.15 3.81 -1.66
CA SER A 28 30.69 3.82 -1.57
C SER A 28 30.17 4.98 -2.42
N PRO A 29 29.36 4.75 -3.46
CA PRO A 29 28.77 5.84 -4.21
C PRO A 29 27.80 6.58 -3.30
N THR A 30 28.06 7.87 -3.06
CA THR A 30 27.13 8.81 -2.44
C THR A 30 25.86 8.86 -3.30
N MET A 31 24.66 8.81 -2.69
CA MET A 31 23.43 8.89 -3.47
C MET A 31 23.26 10.31 -4.03
N PRO A 32 22.61 10.47 -5.20
CA PRO A 32 22.24 11.78 -5.70
C PRO A 32 21.28 12.47 -4.71
N PRO A 33 21.42 13.80 -4.49
CA PRO A 33 20.55 14.53 -3.60
C PRO A 33 19.10 14.49 -4.14
N PRO A 34 18.10 14.44 -3.25
CA PRO A 34 16.71 14.53 -3.64
C PRO A 34 16.36 15.83 -4.39
N PRO A 35 15.27 15.84 -5.17
CA PRO A 35 14.84 17.02 -5.94
C PRO A 35 14.12 18.06 -5.05
N PHE A 36 13.91 17.72 -3.79
CA PHE A 36 13.20 18.56 -2.82
C PHE A 36 14.21 19.27 -1.95
N SER A 37 13.97 20.56 -1.71
CA SER A 37 14.84 21.33 -0.83
C SER A 37 14.83 20.74 0.59
N PRO A 38 15.96 20.76 1.32
CA PRO A 38 16.05 20.17 2.65
C PRO A 38 15.10 20.86 3.65
N THR A 39 14.75 22.12 3.39
CA THR A 39 13.82 22.92 4.21
C THR A 39 12.38 22.88 3.69
N GLN A 40 12.14 22.26 2.54
CA GLN A 40 10.80 22.15 1.97
C GLN A 40 9.99 21.10 2.74
N ARG A 41 8.77 21.47 3.11
CA ARG A 41 7.77 20.55 3.65
C ARG A 41 7.36 19.54 2.58
N ILE A 42 7.22 18.27 2.96
CA ILE A 42 6.70 17.21 2.09
C ILE A 42 5.43 16.60 2.70
N HIS A 43 4.45 16.27 1.86
CA HIS A 43 3.34 15.40 2.24
C HIS A 43 3.62 13.96 1.79
N TRP A 44 3.99 13.12 2.74
CA TRP A 44 4.19 11.69 2.57
C TRP A 44 2.86 10.95 2.61
N VAL A 45 2.50 10.31 1.52
CA VAL A 45 1.33 9.44 1.40
C VAL A 45 1.80 8.00 1.26
N LEU A 46 1.43 7.14 2.19
CA LEU A 46 1.93 5.78 2.27
C LEU A 46 0.79 4.77 2.14
N ASP A 47 0.91 3.77 1.26
CA ASP A 47 0.07 2.58 1.36
C ASP A 47 0.42 1.77 2.62
N TRP A 48 -0.50 0.95 3.08
CA TRP A 48 -0.33 0.10 4.25
C TRP A 48 0.22 -1.28 3.87
N ASP A 49 -0.63 -2.12 3.27
CA ASP A 49 -0.38 -3.52 2.99
C ASP A 49 0.70 -3.72 1.93
N GLY A 50 1.80 -4.40 2.27
CA GLY A 50 2.92 -4.61 1.34
C GLY A 50 3.80 -3.37 1.14
N THR A 51 3.43 -2.24 1.76
CA THR A 51 4.20 -1.00 1.75
C THR A 51 4.73 -0.68 3.15
N ILE A 52 3.94 -0.13 4.07
CA ILE A 52 4.36 0.03 5.48
C ILE A 52 4.56 -1.32 6.15
N THR A 53 3.67 -2.28 5.90
CA THR A 53 3.86 -3.65 6.37
C THR A 53 4.64 -4.46 5.34
N ALA A 54 5.42 -5.43 5.80
CA ALA A 54 6.19 -6.31 4.92
C ALA A 54 5.27 -7.14 3.99
N HIS A 55 4.07 -7.46 4.46
CA HIS A 55 3.10 -8.29 3.75
C HIS A 55 1.67 -7.77 3.92
N ASP A 56 0.78 -8.27 3.07
CA ASP A 56 -0.67 -8.10 3.20
C ASP A 56 -1.16 -8.59 4.57
N THR A 57 -1.99 -7.76 5.23
CA THR A 57 -2.47 -7.97 6.60
C THR A 57 -3.93 -8.42 6.68
N LEU A 58 -4.59 -8.65 5.55
CA LEU A 58 -6.02 -9.00 5.52
C LEU A 58 -6.32 -10.31 6.23
N ASP A 59 -5.44 -11.29 6.06
CA ASP A 59 -5.52 -12.59 6.73
C ASP A 59 -5.43 -12.48 8.25
N ALA A 60 -4.62 -11.54 8.76
CA ALA A 60 -4.54 -11.29 10.19
C ALA A 60 -5.88 -10.74 10.69
N LEU A 61 -6.49 -9.80 9.96
CA LEU A 61 -7.82 -9.26 10.31
C LEU A 61 -8.91 -10.35 10.29
N VAL A 62 -8.89 -11.25 9.29
CA VAL A 62 -9.82 -12.40 9.23
C VAL A 62 -9.57 -13.37 10.39
N THR A 63 -8.30 -13.63 10.73
CA THR A 63 -7.92 -14.50 11.85
C THR A 63 -8.39 -13.95 13.19
N ILE A 64 -8.33 -12.62 13.38
CA ILE A 64 -8.90 -11.95 14.54
C ILE A 64 -10.39 -12.24 14.65
N SER A 65 -11.13 -12.16 13.53
CA SER A 65 -12.55 -12.48 13.53
C SER A 65 -12.83 -13.95 13.87
N ALA A 66 -12.10 -14.88 13.23
CA ALA A 66 -12.23 -16.32 13.49
C ALA A 66 -11.95 -16.68 14.96
N THR A 67 -10.93 -16.06 15.55
CA THR A 67 -10.56 -16.28 16.97
C THR A 67 -11.57 -15.66 17.93
N SER A 68 -12.18 -14.53 17.54
CA SER A 68 -13.15 -13.81 18.36
C SER A 68 -14.53 -14.47 18.37
N ASN A 69 -14.80 -15.35 17.40
CA ASN A 69 -16.06 -16.08 17.28
C ASN A 69 -15.79 -17.58 17.03
N PRO A 70 -15.25 -18.30 18.04
CA PRO A 70 -14.88 -19.70 17.90
C PRO A 70 -16.13 -20.56 17.61
N GLY A 71 -16.05 -21.41 16.58
CA GLY A 71 -17.17 -22.24 16.11
C GLY A 71 -17.99 -21.63 14.97
N SER A 72 -17.76 -20.36 14.63
CA SER A 72 -18.31 -19.76 13.40
C SER A 72 -17.56 -20.27 12.15
N PRO A 73 -18.23 -20.30 10.98
CA PRO A 73 -17.61 -20.78 9.73
C PRO A 73 -16.68 -19.73 9.08
N VAL A 74 -16.11 -18.77 9.84
CA VAL A 74 -15.34 -17.63 9.29
C VAL A 74 -14.26 -18.07 8.31
N LEU A 75 -13.43 -19.06 8.65
CA LEU A 75 -12.34 -19.50 7.75
C LEU A 75 -12.86 -20.21 6.49
N ALA A 76 -13.96 -20.96 6.61
CA ALA A 76 -14.60 -21.61 5.48
C ALA A 76 -15.23 -20.58 4.54
N ASN A 77 -15.92 -19.59 5.10
CA ASN A 77 -16.50 -18.47 4.38
C ASN A 77 -15.41 -17.62 3.71
N TRP A 78 -14.31 -17.36 4.40
CA TRP A 78 -13.17 -16.64 3.83
C TRP A 78 -12.63 -17.34 2.59
N LYS A 79 -12.34 -18.65 2.70
CA LYS A 79 -11.90 -19.45 1.56
C LYS A 79 -12.87 -19.39 0.38
N HIS A 80 -14.18 -19.47 0.65
CA HIS A 80 -15.21 -19.40 -0.39
C HIS A 80 -15.23 -18.02 -1.08
N VAL A 81 -15.25 -16.94 -0.30
CA VAL A 81 -15.27 -15.56 -0.83
C VAL A 81 -14.00 -15.26 -1.62
N THR A 82 -12.84 -15.71 -1.13
CA THR A 82 -11.56 -15.59 -1.83
C THR A 82 -11.59 -16.30 -3.18
N GLN A 83 -12.11 -17.53 -3.25
CA GLN A 83 -12.22 -18.28 -4.50
C GLN A 83 -13.20 -17.60 -5.47
N ALA A 84 -14.37 -17.19 -5.00
CA ALA A 84 -15.37 -16.52 -5.85
C ALA A 84 -14.83 -15.22 -6.45
N TYR A 85 -14.00 -14.49 -5.71
CA TYR A 85 -13.33 -13.31 -6.24
C TYR A 85 -12.27 -13.64 -7.32
N LEU A 86 -11.48 -14.71 -7.15
CA LEU A 86 -10.56 -15.14 -8.21
C LEU A 86 -11.29 -15.48 -9.49
N ASP A 87 -12.39 -16.22 -9.37
CA ASP A 87 -13.20 -16.66 -10.50
C ASP A 87 -13.81 -15.44 -11.22
N ASP A 88 -14.38 -14.50 -10.46
CA ASP A 88 -14.91 -13.24 -11.00
C ASP A 88 -13.83 -12.42 -11.70
N TYR A 89 -12.64 -12.32 -11.10
CA TYR A 89 -11.54 -11.54 -11.66
C TYR A 89 -11.03 -12.14 -12.96
N ALA A 90 -10.81 -13.46 -12.98
CA ALA A 90 -10.36 -14.17 -14.17
C ALA A 90 -11.42 -14.10 -15.29
N ALA A 91 -12.70 -14.28 -14.96
CA ALA A 91 -13.80 -14.15 -15.92
C ALA A 91 -13.89 -12.72 -16.48
N THR A 92 -13.79 -11.71 -15.62
CA THR A 92 -13.84 -10.30 -16.03
C THR A 92 -12.65 -9.93 -16.91
N LEU A 93 -11.42 -10.35 -16.55
CA LEU A 93 -10.25 -10.13 -17.42
C LEU A 93 -10.42 -10.80 -18.78
N LYS A 94 -10.94 -12.02 -18.85
CA LYS A 94 -11.18 -12.72 -20.11
C LYS A 94 -12.19 -11.97 -21.00
N LEU A 95 -13.18 -11.31 -20.41
CA LEU A 95 -14.17 -10.51 -21.14
C LEU A 95 -13.59 -9.17 -21.61
N LEU A 96 -12.84 -8.48 -20.76
CA LEU A 96 -12.26 -7.17 -21.06
C LEU A 96 -11.07 -7.26 -22.01
N ILE A 97 -10.37 -8.39 -22.00
CA ILE A 97 -9.11 -8.60 -22.73
C ILE A 97 -9.12 -9.98 -23.41
N PRO A 98 -10.03 -10.22 -24.38
CA PRO A 98 -10.25 -11.55 -24.95
C PRO A 98 -9.02 -12.14 -25.63
N ASP A 99 -8.17 -11.29 -26.22
CA ASP A 99 -6.92 -11.69 -26.88
C ASP A 99 -5.74 -11.81 -25.89
N SER A 100 -5.99 -11.66 -24.58
CA SER A 100 -4.97 -11.61 -23.52
C SER A 100 -3.90 -10.52 -23.72
N LYS A 101 -4.17 -9.53 -24.57
CA LYS A 101 -3.30 -8.38 -24.81
C LYS A 101 -3.59 -7.27 -23.81
N LEU A 102 -2.79 -7.23 -22.75
CA LEU A 102 -2.87 -6.14 -21.76
C LEU A 102 -2.66 -4.77 -22.43
N PRO A 103 -3.25 -3.68 -21.89
CA PRO A 103 -3.07 -2.33 -22.39
C PRO A 103 -1.60 -1.94 -22.59
N THR A 104 -1.29 -0.99 -23.47
CA THR A 104 0.08 -0.47 -23.63
C THR A 104 0.16 1.03 -23.42
N THR A 105 -0.97 1.67 -23.07
CA THR A 105 -1.05 3.10 -22.75
C THR A 105 -1.66 3.29 -21.37
N ILE A 106 -1.28 4.39 -20.71
CA ILE A 106 -1.74 4.70 -19.36
C ILE A 106 -3.27 4.86 -19.35
N GLU A 107 -3.85 5.52 -20.35
CA GLU A 107 -5.29 5.74 -20.47
C GLU A 107 -6.07 4.44 -20.59
N ALA A 108 -5.55 3.48 -21.37
CA ALA A 108 -6.17 2.18 -21.54
C ALA A 108 -6.04 1.30 -20.28
N GLU A 109 -4.90 1.37 -19.57
CA GLU A 109 -4.73 0.72 -18.26
C GLU A 109 -5.72 1.28 -17.23
N ARG A 110 -5.85 2.61 -17.14
CA ARG A 110 -6.82 3.26 -16.26
C ARG A 110 -8.24 2.79 -16.54
N LYS A 111 -8.63 2.71 -17.81
CA LYS A 111 -9.94 2.19 -18.20
C LYS A 111 -10.13 0.73 -17.74
N LEU A 112 -9.13 -0.13 -17.96
CA LEU A 112 -9.16 -1.51 -17.49
C LEU A 112 -9.33 -1.60 -15.97
N LEU A 113 -8.55 -0.82 -15.20
CA LEU A 113 -8.63 -0.79 -13.74
C LEU A 113 -10.01 -0.31 -13.26
N LYS A 114 -10.61 0.67 -13.94
CA LYS A 114 -11.96 1.15 -13.64
C LYS A 114 -13.02 0.08 -13.87
N GLU A 115 -12.95 -0.66 -14.96
CA GLU A 115 -13.87 -1.78 -15.23
C GLU A 115 -13.73 -2.91 -14.18
N LEU A 116 -12.51 -3.14 -13.68
CA LEU A 116 -12.24 -4.11 -12.63
C LEU A 116 -12.74 -3.70 -11.24
N GLU A 117 -13.07 -2.43 -11.01
CA GLU A 117 -13.65 -1.95 -9.75
C GLU A 117 -14.95 -2.69 -9.39
N ASN A 118 -15.75 -3.03 -10.39
CA ASN A 118 -16.98 -3.82 -10.20
C ASN A 118 -16.71 -5.21 -9.60
N VAL A 119 -15.53 -5.80 -9.87
CA VAL A 119 -15.12 -7.08 -9.27
C VAL A 119 -14.80 -6.88 -7.79
N GLU A 120 -14.10 -5.80 -7.46
CA GLU A 120 -13.76 -5.46 -6.07
C GLU A 120 -15.03 -5.20 -5.26
N GLN A 121 -16.00 -4.44 -5.79
CA GLN A 121 -17.26 -4.18 -5.09
C GLN A 121 -18.08 -5.46 -4.85
N ARG A 122 -18.23 -6.34 -5.86
CA ARG A 122 -18.89 -7.66 -5.66
C ARG A 122 -18.20 -8.51 -4.58
N SER A 123 -16.88 -8.39 -4.47
CA SER A 123 -16.12 -9.08 -3.43
C SER A 123 -16.50 -8.60 -2.04
N LEU A 124 -16.63 -7.29 -1.84
CA LEU A 124 -17.02 -6.69 -0.56
C LEU A 124 -18.45 -7.10 -0.18
N ASP A 125 -19.36 -7.13 -1.14
CA ASP A 125 -20.74 -7.56 -0.93
C ASP A 125 -20.78 -9.03 -0.45
N ARG A 126 -19.94 -9.90 -1.04
CA ARG A 126 -19.79 -11.29 -0.57
C ARG A 126 -19.19 -11.39 0.83
N VAL A 127 -18.17 -10.58 1.14
CA VAL A 127 -17.59 -10.53 2.50
C VAL A 127 -18.67 -10.17 3.51
N ALA A 128 -19.46 -9.11 3.24
CA ALA A 128 -20.55 -8.69 4.10
C ALA A 128 -21.61 -9.78 4.26
N ALA A 129 -22.10 -10.34 3.14
CA ALA A 129 -23.11 -11.39 3.14
C ALA A 129 -22.66 -12.67 3.86
N SER A 130 -21.36 -12.97 3.86
CA SER A 130 -20.79 -14.13 4.54
C SER A 130 -20.68 -13.98 6.06
N GLY A 131 -20.90 -12.78 6.59
CA GLY A 131 -20.82 -12.50 8.02
C GLY A 131 -19.42 -12.67 8.62
N ILE A 132 -18.36 -12.68 7.80
CA ILE A 132 -16.96 -12.89 8.25
C ILE A 132 -16.58 -11.96 9.40
N PHE A 133 -17.05 -10.70 9.39
CA PHE A 133 -16.76 -9.71 10.42
C PHE A 133 -17.94 -9.39 11.33
N ALA A 134 -19.06 -10.10 11.22
CA ALA A 134 -20.24 -9.84 12.04
C ALA A 134 -19.96 -10.15 13.52
N GLY A 135 -20.34 -9.22 14.40
CA GLY A 135 -20.12 -9.30 15.84
C GLY A 135 -18.74 -8.83 16.31
N LEU A 136 -17.81 -8.52 15.40
CA LEU A 136 -16.47 -8.09 15.78
C LEU A 136 -16.50 -6.72 16.46
N THR A 137 -15.78 -6.55 17.57
CA THR A 137 -15.74 -5.29 18.34
C THR A 137 -14.40 -4.58 18.23
N SER A 138 -14.37 -3.28 18.52
CA SER A 138 -13.14 -2.48 18.53
C SER A 138 -12.06 -3.05 19.47
N ALA A 139 -12.46 -3.52 20.66
CA ALA A 139 -11.54 -4.13 21.63
C ALA A 139 -10.96 -5.48 21.14
N GLN A 140 -11.77 -6.27 20.41
CA GLN A 140 -11.29 -7.50 19.78
C GLN A 140 -10.31 -7.20 18.64
N ILE A 141 -10.57 -6.17 17.83
CA ILE A 141 -9.64 -5.72 16.78
C ILE A 141 -8.32 -5.27 17.41
N GLN A 142 -8.37 -4.44 18.47
CA GLN A 142 -7.17 -3.93 19.13
C GLN A 142 -6.34 -5.06 19.77
N SER A 143 -6.96 -5.92 20.59
CA SER A 143 -6.25 -7.05 21.19
C SER A 143 -5.75 -8.06 20.15
N GLY A 144 -6.51 -8.24 19.06
CA GLY A 144 -6.14 -9.06 17.92
C GLY A 144 -4.93 -8.54 17.18
N ALA A 145 -4.85 -7.24 16.94
CA ALA A 145 -3.69 -6.59 16.34
C ALA A 145 -2.41 -6.83 17.16
N GLN A 146 -2.48 -6.71 18.49
CA GLN A 146 -1.34 -6.99 19.37
C GLN A 146 -0.87 -8.44 19.29
N ARG A 147 -1.80 -9.39 19.16
CA ARG A 147 -1.47 -10.81 18.96
C ARG A 147 -0.85 -11.06 17.59
N ALA A 148 -1.39 -10.44 16.54
CA ALA A 148 -0.87 -10.55 15.18
C ALA A 148 0.56 -9.98 15.06
N ILE A 149 0.86 -8.91 15.79
CA ILE A 149 2.23 -8.37 15.91
C ILE A 149 3.13 -9.35 16.65
N SER A 150 2.72 -9.79 17.85
CA SER A 150 3.54 -10.66 18.70
C SER A 150 3.85 -12.03 18.06
N SER A 151 2.95 -12.52 17.20
CA SER A 151 3.12 -13.78 16.46
C SER A 151 3.90 -13.62 15.14
N GLY A 152 4.15 -12.39 14.69
CA GLY A 152 4.83 -12.11 13.42
C GLY A 152 3.91 -12.16 12.19
N ASP A 153 2.60 -12.34 12.35
CA ASP A 153 1.62 -12.29 11.26
C ASP A 153 1.53 -10.89 10.63
N VAL A 154 1.77 -9.85 11.43
CA VAL A 154 1.90 -8.46 10.99
C VAL A 154 3.27 -7.94 11.41
N GLN A 155 4.06 -7.51 10.43
CA GLN A 155 5.40 -6.96 10.65
C GLN A 155 5.55 -5.67 9.86
N LEU A 156 6.19 -4.68 10.48
CA LEU A 156 6.62 -3.48 9.76
C LEU A 156 7.71 -3.82 8.76
N ARG A 157 7.66 -3.16 7.61
CA ARG A 157 8.74 -3.18 6.64
C ARG A 157 9.99 -2.54 7.24
N ARG A 158 11.14 -3.13 6.90
CA ARG A 158 12.44 -2.65 7.36
C ARG A 158 12.61 -1.15 7.11
N GLY A 159 13.12 -0.45 8.13
CA GLY A 159 13.43 0.98 8.09
C GLY A 159 12.25 1.92 8.32
N TYR A 160 11.00 1.44 8.43
CA TYR A 160 9.84 2.33 8.59
C TYR A 160 9.91 3.19 9.86
N GLN A 161 10.26 2.60 11.00
CA GLN A 161 10.38 3.35 12.26
C GLN A 161 11.51 4.39 12.21
N ASP A 162 12.62 4.08 11.54
CA ASP A 162 13.74 5.00 11.36
C ASP A 162 13.39 6.13 10.41
N PHE A 163 12.67 5.84 9.32
CA PHE A 163 12.08 6.83 8.43
C PHE A 163 11.17 7.80 9.21
N MET A 164 10.25 7.29 10.04
CA MET A 164 9.40 8.14 10.89
C MET A 164 10.21 8.96 11.90
N ALA A 165 11.33 8.43 12.40
CA ALA A 165 12.25 9.18 13.27
C ALA A 165 12.94 10.33 12.52
N VAL A 166 13.34 10.14 11.26
CA VAL A 166 13.88 11.21 10.40
C VAL A 166 12.86 12.31 10.19
N LEU A 167 11.58 11.98 9.92
CA LEU A 167 10.53 13.00 9.78
C LEU A 167 10.31 13.79 11.08
N ARG A 168 10.33 13.13 12.25
CA ARG A 168 10.28 13.82 13.55
C ARG A 168 11.48 14.76 13.76
N GLN A 169 12.68 14.37 13.31
CA GLN A 169 13.85 15.24 13.38
C GLN A 169 13.71 16.48 12.47
N ARG A 170 13.12 16.32 11.28
CA ARG A 170 12.79 17.44 10.38
C ARG A 170 11.77 18.39 11.01
N GLN A 171 10.74 17.85 11.67
CA GLN A 171 9.77 18.64 12.44
C GLN A 171 10.44 19.45 13.56
N ALA A 172 11.38 18.86 14.30
CA ALA A 172 12.16 19.57 15.32
C ALA A 172 13.02 20.72 14.75
N ARG A 173 13.35 20.66 13.45
CA ARG A 173 14.03 21.72 12.69
C ARG A 173 13.05 22.67 11.99
N GLN A 174 11.78 22.68 12.42
CA GLN A 174 10.71 23.53 11.89
C GLN A 174 10.27 23.21 10.45
N VAL A 175 10.54 21.99 9.97
CA VAL A 175 9.99 21.48 8.70
C VAL A 175 8.84 20.51 9.00
N ASP A 176 7.60 20.98 8.88
CA ASP A 176 6.39 20.24 9.30
C ASP A 176 5.90 19.24 8.24
N ASP A 177 6.67 18.18 7.97
CA ASP A 177 6.24 17.13 7.04
C ASP A 177 4.89 16.51 7.44
N ALA A 178 3.98 16.38 6.49
CA ALA A 178 2.71 15.68 6.71
C ALA A 178 2.88 14.20 6.36
N VAL A 179 2.34 13.31 7.20
CA VAL A 179 2.28 11.87 6.90
C VAL A 179 0.82 11.44 6.89
N SER A 180 0.41 10.73 5.85
CA SER A 180 -0.94 10.15 5.72
C SER A 180 -0.84 8.74 5.17
N ILE A 181 -1.69 7.84 5.69
CA ILE A 181 -1.84 6.50 5.14
C ILE A 181 -3.03 6.52 4.19
N LEU A 182 -2.87 5.94 2.99
CA LEU A 182 -3.95 5.75 2.02
C LEU A 182 -4.03 4.30 1.59
N SER A 183 -5.01 3.57 2.11
CA SER A 183 -5.07 2.11 2.01
C SER A 183 -6.45 1.61 1.58
N VAL A 184 -6.44 0.49 0.85
CA VAL A 184 -7.67 -0.28 0.56
C VAL A 184 -8.09 -1.19 1.71
N ASN A 185 -7.29 -1.29 2.79
CA ASN A 185 -7.58 -2.16 3.94
C ASN A 185 -9.01 -1.95 4.49
N TRP A 186 -9.60 -3.00 5.04
CA TRP A 186 -11.00 -3.03 5.49
C TRP A 186 -11.23 -2.48 6.89
N SER A 187 -10.18 -2.22 7.67
CA SER A 187 -10.33 -1.64 9.01
C SER A 187 -9.26 -0.62 9.35
N ARG A 188 -9.67 0.65 9.37
CA ARG A 188 -8.88 1.77 9.92
C ARG A 188 -8.50 1.54 11.37
N ARG A 189 -9.42 1.02 12.19
CA ARG A 189 -9.17 0.62 13.58
C ARG A 189 -8.03 -0.38 13.68
N PHE A 190 -8.00 -1.38 12.80
CA PHE A 190 -6.94 -2.38 12.76
C PHE A 190 -5.57 -1.75 12.43
N ILE A 191 -5.49 -0.92 11.38
CA ILE A 191 -4.25 -0.18 11.05
C ILE A 191 -3.78 0.66 12.24
N SER A 192 -4.67 1.45 12.86
CA SER A 192 -4.35 2.28 14.03
C SER A 192 -3.80 1.44 15.18
N SER A 193 -4.47 0.34 15.51
CA SER A 193 -4.06 -0.58 16.58
C SER A 193 -2.72 -1.24 16.30
N CYS A 194 -2.41 -1.56 15.04
CA CYS A 194 -1.10 -2.07 14.66
C CYS A 194 0.00 -1.00 14.85
N LEU A 195 -0.21 0.22 14.34
CA LEU A 195 0.74 1.32 14.49
C LEU A 195 1.03 1.67 15.95
N GLU A 196 -0.02 1.68 16.80
CA GLU A 196 0.11 1.81 18.25
C GLU A 196 0.96 0.68 18.85
N GLY A 197 0.68 -0.58 18.49
CA GLY A 197 1.44 -1.74 18.95
C GLY A 197 2.91 -1.73 18.55
N PHE A 198 3.23 -1.15 17.39
CA PHE A 198 4.61 -0.94 16.94
C PHE A 198 5.29 0.30 17.57
N GLY A 199 4.62 1.05 18.44
CA GLY A 199 5.17 2.27 19.02
C GLY A 199 5.36 3.41 18.00
N SER A 200 4.61 3.38 16.89
CA SER A 200 4.63 4.42 15.86
C SER A 200 3.22 4.92 15.55
N PRO A 201 2.47 5.39 16.56
CA PRO A 201 1.07 5.80 16.38
C PRO A 201 0.96 6.97 15.39
N LEU A 202 -0.09 6.94 14.57
CA LEU A 202 -0.53 8.08 13.77
C LEU A 202 -1.95 8.46 14.21
N PRO A 203 -2.31 9.76 14.22
CA PRO A 203 -3.68 10.16 14.45
C PRO A 203 -4.61 9.47 13.45
N GLU A 204 -5.74 8.98 13.91
CA GLU A 204 -6.76 8.33 13.08
C GLU A 204 -7.25 9.21 11.91
N THR A 205 -7.18 10.53 12.06
CA THR A 205 -7.48 11.52 11.01
C THR A 205 -6.46 11.55 9.87
N ARG A 206 -5.30 10.91 10.04
CA ARG A 206 -4.26 10.71 9.03
C ARG A 206 -4.30 9.32 8.39
N ILE A 207 -5.23 8.45 8.78
CA ILE A 207 -5.38 7.11 8.23
C ILE A 207 -6.63 7.08 7.35
N PHE A 208 -6.43 7.03 6.03
CA PHE A 208 -7.50 7.00 5.04
C PHE A 208 -7.63 5.57 4.53
N SER A 209 -8.70 4.90 4.93
CA SER A 209 -8.98 3.51 4.58
C SER A 209 -10.47 3.21 4.74
N ASN A 210 -10.85 1.94 4.63
CA ASN A 210 -12.21 1.51 4.93
C ASN A 210 -12.35 1.17 6.42
N GLU A 211 -13.58 0.97 6.86
CA GLU A 211 -13.86 0.49 8.21
C GLU A 211 -14.98 -0.54 8.21
N LEU A 212 -14.99 -1.37 9.24
CA LEU A 212 -16.11 -2.24 9.55
C LEU A 212 -17.24 -1.40 10.17
N ASP A 213 -18.42 -1.43 9.57
CA ASP A 213 -19.58 -0.68 10.07
C ASP A 213 -19.88 -1.04 11.53
N GLY A 214 -20.39 -0.10 12.32
CA GLY A 214 -20.58 -0.22 13.76
C GLY A 214 -19.36 0.15 14.61
N ILE A 215 -18.13 -0.15 14.15
CA ILE A 215 -16.91 0.12 14.91
C ILE A 215 -16.72 1.60 15.28
N PRO A 216 -16.88 2.58 14.36
CA PRO A 216 -16.69 3.99 14.68
C PRO A 216 -17.59 4.54 15.79
N ILE A 217 -18.78 3.95 15.94
CA ILE A 217 -19.80 4.37 16.92
C ILE A 217 -19.81 3.45 18.16
N GLY A 218 -18.77 2.64 18.34
CA GLY A 218 -18.60 1.77 19.51
C GLY A 218 -19.55 0.58 19.55
N ARG A 219 -20.12 0.16 18.41
CA ARG A 219 -20.98 -1.02 18.31
C ARG A 219 -20.22 -2.20 17.70
N PRO A 220 -20.61 -3.45 17.99
CA PRO A 220 -20.14 -4.61 17.24
C PRO A 220 -20.46 -4.45 15.75
N SER A 221 -19.59 -4.98 14.90
CA SER A 221 -19.76 -4.85 13.46
C SER A 221 -20.93 -5.67 12.95
N ASN A 222 -21.64 -5.14 11.95
CA ASN A 222 -22.65 -5.90 11.21
C ASN A 222 -22.06 -6.68 10.01
N GLY A 223 -20.74 -6.64 9.82
CA GLY A 223 -20.03 -7.32 8.72
C GLY A 223 -19.81 -6.48 7.46
N HIS A 224 -20.46 -5.31 7.32
CA HIS A 224 -20.30 -4.45 6.15
C HIS A 224 -19.02 -3.63 6.22
N ILE A 225 -18.41 -3.42 5.04
CA ILE A 225 -17.24 -2.56 4.86
C ILE A 225 -17.72 -1.21 4.32
N VAL A 226 -17.49 -0.15 5.10
CA VAL A 226 -17.94 1.22 4.85
C VAL A 226 -16.75 2.16 4.71
N ALA A 227 -17.01 3.38 4.24
CA ALA A 227 -16.01 4.43 4.24
C ALA A 227 -15.67 4.83 5.68
N ALA A 228 -14.39 4.85 6.04
CA ALA A 228 -13.95 5.41 7.32
C ALA A 228 -13.79 6.94 7.25
N ASN A 229 -13.64 7.46 6.03
CA ASN A 229 -13.46 8.86 5.71
C ASN A 229 -14.58 9.30 4.75
N SER A 230 -14.31 10.26 3.87
CA SER A 230 -15.30 10.84 2.95
C SER A 230 -15.77 9.87 1.84
N ALA A 231 -14.98 8.86 1.48
CA ALA A 231 -15.32 7.87 0.46
C ALA A 231 -14.71 6.50 0.79
N LYS A 232 -15.31 5.45 0.22
CA LYS A 232 -14.77 4.09 0.28
C LYS A 232 -13.55 4.01 -0.64
N ILE A 233 -12.50 3.29 -0.23
CA ILE A 233 -11.24 3.19 -0.97
C ILE A 233 -11.02 1.72 -1.33
N ILE A 234 -11.33 1.34 -2.57
CA ILE A 234 -11.27 -0.07 -3.00
C ILE A 234 -10.48 -0.27 -4.30
N SER A 235 -10.19 0.83 -5.00
CA SER A 235 -9.53 0.84 -6.30
C SER A 235 -8.38 1.86 -6.36
N SER A 236 -7.62 1.81 -7.46
CA SER A 236 -6.60 2.82 -7.80
C SER A 236 -7.21 4.21 -7.99
N ASP A 237 -8.39 4.28 -8.61
CA ASP A 237 -9.08 5.55 -8.86
C ASP A 237 -9.55 6.19 -7.55
N ASP A 238 -10.05 5.42 -6.58
CA ASP A 238 -10.44 5.96 -5.27
C ASP A 238 -9.25 6.61 -4.55
N LYS A 239 -8.08 5.95 -4.60
CA LYS A 239 -6.85 6.50 -4.04
C LYS A 239 -6.45 7.78 -4.78
N LEU A 240 -6.51 7.77 -6.12
CA LEU A 240 -6.18 8.95 -6.94
C LEU A 240 -7.10 10.13 -6.62
N GLN A 241 -8.39 9.90 -6.44
CA GLN A 241 -9.35 10.94 -6.05
C GLN A 241 -8.98 11.57 -4.71
N GLN A 242 -8.57 10.76 -3.72
CA GLN A 242 -8.12 11.30 -2.43
C GLN A 242 -6.80 12.06 -2.54
N LEU A 243 -5.83 11.58 -3.35
CA LEU A 243 -4.57 12.29 -3.60
C LEU A 243 -4.82 13.66 -4.25
N ARG A 244 -5.74 13.74 -5.22
CA ARG A 244 -6.15 15.00 -5.87
C ARG A 244 -6.77 15.99 -4.89
N ARG A 245 -7.57 15.52 -3.92
CA ARG A 245 -8.14 16.39 -2.87
C ARG A 245 -7.02 17.00 -2.02
N TRP A 246 -6.04 16.20 -1.59
CA TRP A 246 -4.89 16.74 -0.84
C TRP A 246 -4.07 17.73 -1.66
N ARG A 247 -3.87 17.47 -2.96
CA ARG A 247 -3.18 18.42 -3.84
C ARG A 247 -3.91 19.77 -3.89
N GLN A 248 -5.24 19.76 -4.07
CA GLN A 248 -6.07 20.97 -4.06
C GLN A 248 -6.04 21.70 -2.71
N GLU A 249 -6.08 20.95 -1.59
CA GLU A 249 -5.96 21.51 -0.24
C GLU A 249 -4.59 22.18 0.00
N ASN A 250 -3.51 21.57 -0.51
CA ASN A 250 -2.16 22.13 -0.42
C ASN A 250 -2.02 23.41 -1.27
N GLU A 251 -2.52 23.41 -2.50
CA GLU A 251 -2.53 24.59 -3.39
C GLU A 251 -3.32 25.76 -2.79
N GLY A 252 -4.49 25.49 -2.21
CA GLY A 252 -5.34 26.50 -1.57
C GLY A 252 -4.73 27.15 -0.32
N ALA A 253 -3.72 26.52 0.29
CA ALA A 253 -3.01 27.04 1.46
C ALA A 253 -1.86 28.01 1.10
N GLY A 254 -1.66 28.32 -0.18
CA GLY A 254 -0.68 29.30 -0.66
C GLY A 254 0.78 28.84 -0.65
N ASN A 255 1.04 27.56 -0.34
CA ASN A 255 2.36 26.93 -0.43
C ASN A 255 2.25 25.61 -1.21
N GLU A 256 3.01 25.47 -2.29
CA GLU A 256 3.08 24.24 -3.06
C GLU A 256 3.84 23.17 -2.25
N VAL A 257 3.09 22.34 -1.53
CA VAL A 257 3.64 21.22 -0.75
C VAL A 257 3.70 19.99 -1.64
N PRO A 258 4.90 19.51 -2.02
CA PRO A 258 5.04 18.31 -2.84
C PRO A 258 4.48 17.08 -2.11
N ILE A 259 3.81 16.23 -2.89
CA ILE A 259 3.28 14.95 -2.47
C ILE A 259 4.23 13.85 -2.94
N VAL A 260 4.78 13.11 -1.98
CA VAL A 260 5.53 11.88 -2.24
C VAL A 260 4.63 10.69 -1.90
N TYR A 261 4.33 9.87 -2.90
CA TYR A 261 3.50 8.68 -2.73
C TYR A 261 4.35 7.41 -2.68
N VAL A 262 4.14 6.56 -1.69
CA VAL A 262 4.85 5.27 -1.56
C VAL A 262 3.84 4.13 -1.61
N GLY A 263 4.05 3.16 -2.51
CA GLY A 263 3.14 2.03 -2.72
C GLY A 263 3.84 0.82 -3.35
N ASP A 264 3.18 -0.34 -3.40
CA ASP A 264 3.80 -1.59 -3.88
C ASP A 264 3.04 -2.27 -5.03
N SER A 265 1.84 -1.80 -5.39
CA SER A 265 0.93 -2.58 -6.23
C SER A 265 0.17 -1.79 -7.30
N GLY A 266 -0.61 -2.53 -8.11
CA GLY A 266 -1.50 -1.95 -9.11
C GLY A 266 -2.62 -1.06 -8.55
N THR A 267 -3.02 -1.15 -7.27
CA THR A 267 -3.99 -0.18 -6.72
C THR A 267 -3.34 1.15 -6.35
N ASP A 268 -2.02 1.26 -6.50
CA ASP A 268 -1.24 2.46 -6.20
C ASP A 268 -0.77 3.16 -7.48
N ILE A 269 -0.92 2.51 -8.64
CA ILE A 269 -0.31 2.95 -9.89
C ILE A 269 -0.72 4.36 -10.28
N GLU A 270 -1.99 4.73 -10.15
CA GLU A 270 -2.40 6.08 -10.54
C GLU A 270 -1.89 7.15 -9.57
N CYS A 271 -1.79 6.83 -8.28
CA CYS A 271 -1.18 7.73 -7.31
C CYS A 271 0.33 7.86 -7.51
N LEU A 272 1.04 6.75 -7.78
CA LEU A 272 2.46 6.74 -8.09
C LEU A 272 2.79 7.61 -9.31
N LEU A 273 1.90 7.65 -10.31
CA LEU A 273 2.08 8.45 -11.52
C LEU A 273 1.60 9.90 -11.38
N ALA A 274 0.75 10.21 -10.40
CA ALA A 274 0.18 11.54 -10.19
C ALA A 274 0.85 12.35 -9.07
N ALA A 275 1.64 11.69 -8.21
CA ALA A 275 2.45 12.33 -7.19
C ALA A 275 3.61 13.13 -7.82
N ASP A 276 4.19 14.06 -7.06
CA ASP A 276 5.40 14.78 -7.50
C ASP A 276 6.61 13.84 -7.49
N LEU A 277 6.58 12.83 -6.61
CA LEU A 277 7.43 11.63 -6.69
C LEU A 277 6.64 10.39 -6.22
N GLY A 278 6.53 9.40 -7.08
CA GLY A 278 6.03 8.07 -6.76
C GLY A 278 7.17 7.08 -6.49
N ILE A 279 7.17 6.46 -5.32
CA ILE A 279 8.16 5.45 -4.91
C ILE A 279 7.48 4.07 -4.85
N CYS A 280 7.85 3.19 -5.78
CA CYS A 280 7.48 1.79 -5.75
C CYS A 280 8.35 1.01 -4.76
N VAL A 281 7.77 0.40 -3.75
CA VAL A 281 8.49 -0.53 -2.89
C VAL A 281 8.71 -1.86 -3.63
N ARG A 282 9.93 -2.40 -3.58
CA ARG A 282 10.29 -3.69 -4.20
C ARG A 282 11.16 -4.52 -3.27
N ASP A 283 10.60 -5.60 -2.72
CA ASP A 283 11.31 -6.57 -1.92
C ASP A 283 12.42 -7.28 -2.70
N GLU A 284 13.33 -7.92 -1.97
CA GLU A 284 14.29 -8.87 -2.50
C GLU A 284 14.14 -10.21 -1.73
N PRO A 285 13.62 -11.28 -2.35
CA PRO A 285 13.11 -11.34 -3.73
C PRO A 285 11.80 -10.57 -3.92
N VAL A 286 11.57 -10.06 -5.13
CA VAL A 286 10.40 -9.25 -5.47
C VAL A 286 9.10 -10.02 -5.26
N GLY A 287 8.19 -9.44 -4.47
CA GLY A 287 6.85 -9.95 -4.24
C GLY A 287 6.00 -9.96 -5.52
N SER A 288 4.94 -10.75 -5.52
CA SER A 288 4.05 -10.90 -6.68
C SER A 288 3.28 -9.62 -7.06
N SER A 289 2.80 -8.85 -6.08
CA SER A 289 2.16 -7.53 -6.32
C SER A 289 3.15 -6.56 -6.96
N GLN A 290 4.34 -6.47 -6.37
CA GLN A 290 5.45 -5.62 -6.80
C GLN A 290 5.95 -6.00 -8.20
N ARG A 291 6.03 -7.30 -8.50
CA ARG A 291 6.39 -7.81 -9.83
C ARG A 291 5.35 -7.40 -10.87
N LYS A 292 4.06 -7.61 -10.59
CA LYS A 292 2.97 -7.17 -11.48
C LYS A 292 3.00 -5.66 -11.72
N LEU A 293 3.25 -4.86 -10.68
CA LEU A 293 3.40 -3.42 -10.84
C LEU A 293 4.60 -3.08 -11.73
N ALA A 294 5.77 -3.69 -11.49
CA ALA A 294 6.96 -3.48 -12.29
C ALA A 294 6.75 -3.86 -13.77
N GLU A 295 6.12 -5.01 -14.05
CA GLU A 295 5.75 -5.46 -15.39
C GLU A 295 4.75 -4.51 -16.05
N THR A 296 3.78 -3.98 -15.30
CA THR A 296 2.85 -2.97 -15.80
C THR A 296 3.58 -1.66 -16.15
N LEU A 297 4.46 -1.15 -15.29
CA LEU A 297 5.21 0.08 -15.58
C LEU A 297 6.07 -0.08 -16.84
N ASP A 298 6.79 -1.19 -16.97
CA ASP A 298 7.60 -1.51 -18.16
C ASP A 298 6.75 -1.61 -19.43
N ARG A 299 5.63 -2.35 -19.38
CA ARG A 299 4.67 -2.47 -20.48
C ARG A 299 4.08 -1.13 -20.93
N LEU A 300 3.92 -0.18 -20.01
CA LEU A 300 3.40 1.17 -20.28
C LEU A 300 4.50 2.15 -20.72
N GLY A 301 5.76 1.69 -20.83
CA GLY A 301 6.89 2.54 -21.21
C GLY A 301 7.31 3.52 -20.11
N ILE A 302 6.95 3.26 -18.85
CA ILE A 302 7.24 4.14 -17.72
C ILE A 302 8.58 3.74 -17.12
N LYS A 303 9.56 4.62 -17.26
CA LYS A 303 10.86 4.46 -16.58
C LYS A 303 10.65 4.49 -15.08
N CYS A 304 11.22 3.50 -14.40
CA CYS A 304 11.19 3.39 -12.95
C CYS A 304 12.58 2.94 -12.49
N PRO A 305 13.57 3.86 -12.49
CA PRO A 305 14.92 3.56 -11.99
C PRO A 305 14.88 3.39 -10.47
N ARG A 306 15.98 2.90 -9.90
CA ARG A 306 16.10 2.80 -8.45
C ARG A 306 16.24 4.20 -7.85
N LEU A 307 15.67 4.42 -6.67
CA LEU A 307 15.68 5.71 -5.97
C LEU A 307 17.10 6.28 -5.82
N ARG A 308 18.07 5.43 -5.47
CA ARG A 308 19.49 5.80 -5.36
C ARG A 308 20.18 6.17 -6.67
N ASP A 309 19.59 5.82 -7.80
CA ASP A 309 20.16 6.06 -9.13
C ASP A 309 19.46 7.25 -9.82
N TRP A 310 18.34 7.71 -9.27
CA TRP A 310 17.49 8.74 -9.86
C TRP A 310 18.06 10.13 -9.68
N ARG A 311 17.98 10.95 -10.73
CA ARG A 311 18.47 12.34 -10.73
C ARG A 311 17.37 13.32 -11.10
N GLU A 312 17.45 14.51 -10.53
CA GLU A 312 16.58 15.63 -10.89
C GLU A 312 16.68 15.93 -12.40
N GLY A 313 15.53 16.05 -13.07
CA GLY A 313 15.44 16.28 -14.53
C GLY A 313 15.43 15.01 -15.39
N GLU A 314 15.58 13.82 -14.81
CA GLU A 314 15.31 12.57 -15.54
C GLU A 314 13.81 12.42 -15.83
N GLU A 315 13.48 11.97 -17.04
CA GLU A 315 12.09 11.71 -17.44
C GLU A 315 11.45 10.65 -16.53
N GLY A 316 10.42 11.05 -15.77
CA GLY A 316 9.57 10.15 -15.00
C GLY A 316 9.58 10.46 -13.51
N GLY A 317 8.41 10.80 -12.97
CA GLY A 317 8.20 11.01 -11.52
C GLY A 317 8.05 9.71 -10.73
N CYS A 318 8.50 8.56 -11.24
CA CYS A 318 8.34 7.26 -10.60
C CYS A 318 9.67 6.54 -10.47
N VAL A 319 9.98 6.07 -9.26
CA VAL A 319 11.22 5.38 -8.91
C VAL A 319 10.89 4.15 -8.05
N TRP A 320 11.86 3.27 -7.80
CA TRP A 320 11.67 2.18 -6.84
C TRP A 320 12.72 2.18 -5.73
N ALA A 321 12.30 1.81 -4.52
CA ALA A 321 13.17 1.61 -3.37
C ALA A 321 12.97 0.20 -2.82
N ARG A 322 14.01 -0.39 -2.24
CA ARG A 322 13.88 -1.72 -1.64
C ARG A 322 12.92 -1.73 -0.45
N ASP A 323 13.09 -0.76 0.42
CA ASP A 323 12.38 -0.62 1.69
C ASP A 323 12.47 0.83 2.20
N PHE A 324 11.98 1.09 3.41
CA PHE A 324 12.05 2.42 4.02
C PHE A 324 13.47 2.78 4.49
N GLN A 325 14.38 1.82 4.61
CA GLN A 325 15.78 2.13 4.94
C GLN A 325 16.43 2.86 3.76
N GLU A 326 16.20 2.41 2.53
CA GLU A 326 16.67 3.11 1.33
C GLU A 326 16.02 4.50 1.16
N ILE A 327 14.73 4.64 1.46
CA ILE A 327 14.03 5.94 1.43
C ILE A 327 14.60 6.88 2.50
N LYS A 328 14.86 6.37 3.70
CA LYS A 328 15.47 7.12 4.79
C LYS A 328 16.85 7.63 4.40
N GLU A 329 17.74 6.76 3.91
CA GLU A 329 19.08 7.14 3.44
C GLU A 329 18.99 8.27 2.41
N TRP A 330 18.01 8.21 1.50
CA TRP A 330 17.81 9.22 0.46
C TRP A 330 17.38 10.58 1.03
N ILE A 331 16.51 10.61 2.04
CA ILE A 331 16.12 11.85 2.73
C ILE A 331 17.29 12.43 3.51
N GLU A 332 18.13 11.60 4.11
CA GLU A 332 19.29 12.08 4.88
C GLU A 332 20.35 12.72 4.00
N ASP A 333 20.46 12.30 2.74
CA ASP A 333 21.32 12.92 1.74
C ASP A 333 20.77 14.29 1.24
N MET A 334 19.58 14.72 1.66
CA MET A 334 19.16 16.13 1.54
C MET A 334 19.99 17.05 2.45
N LYS A 335 20.78 16.56 3.41
CA LYS A 335 21.29 17.40 4.52
C LYS A 335 22.44 18.36 4.16
N ASP A 336 22.84 18.47 2.89
CA ASP A 336 23.94 19.36 2.44
C ASP A 336 23.46 20.57 1.62
#